data_AF-A0A969NEA6-F1
#
_entry.id   AF-A0A969NEA6-F1
#
_cell.length_a   1.000
_cell.length_b   1.000
_cell.length_c   1.000
_cell.angle_alpha   90.00
_cell.angle_beta   90.00
_cell.angle_gamma   90.00
#
_symmetry.space_group_name_H-M   'P 1'
#
loop_
_entity.id
_entity.type
_entity.pdbx_description
1 polymer ?
#
loop_
_entity_poly.entity_id
_entity_poly.type
_entity_poly.pdbx_seq_one_letter_code
_entity_poly.pdbx_strand_id
1 'polypeptide(L)' 'MHSFIGDYTCKIDPKGRVLLPSAFKKQMPEDSRDTFVIKKDIYEKCLILYTIDEWEKQNALLREKAESLQQRA' A
#
# COMPACT_ATOMS: atom_id res chain seq x y z
N MET A 1 10.54 16.64 0.84
CA MET A 1 9.65 15.81 1.68
C MET A 1 8.36 15.62 0.89
N HIS A 2 8.09 14.43 0.37
CA HIS A 2 6.84 14.17 -0.36
C HIS A 2 5.81 13.67 0.64
N SER A 3 4.82 14.50 0.97
CA SER A 3 3.70 14.09 1.82
C SER A 3 2.65 13.41 0.95
N PHE A 4 2.45 12.10 1.15
CA PHE A 4 1.42 11.31 0.46
C PHE A 4 0.06 11.49 1.16
N ILE A 5 -0.60 12.62 0.91
CA ILE A 5 -1.83 13.02 1.60
C ILE A 5 -2.82 13.58 0.59
N GLY A 6 -4.09 13.21 0.72
CA GLY A 6 -5.20 13.79 -0.02
C GLY A 6 -6.39 12.84 -0.13
N ASP A 7 -7.58 13.40 -0.31
CA ASP A 7 -8.80 12.65 -0.54
C ASP A 7 -9.33 12.92 -1.95
N TYR A 8 -9.61 11.85 -2.70
CA TYR A 8 -10.03 11.94 -4.08
C TYR A 8 -11.20 11.00 -4.37
N THR A 9 -12.32 11.55 -4.79
CA THR A 9 -13.46 10.76 -5.26
C THR A 9 -13.15 10.16 -6.62
N CYS A 10 -13.05 8.83 -6.68
CA CYS A 10 -12.82 8.08 -7.92
C CYS A 10 -14.04 7.23 -8.26
N LYS A 11 -14.40 7.15 -9.54
CA LYS A 11 -15.44 6.23 -10.02
C LYS A 11 -14.80 4.89 -10.39
N ILE A 12 -15.49 3.81 -10.03
CA ILE A 12 -15.12 2.45 -10.44
C ILE A 12 -15.77 2.18 -11.80
N ASP A 13 -15.00 1.69 -12.75
CA ASP A 13 -15.54 1.28 -14.05
C ASP A 13 -16.24 -0.10 -13.97
N PRO A 14 -17.00 -0.52 -14.99
CA PRO A 14 -17.68 -1.82 -15.00
C PRO A 14 -16.74 -3.04 -14.91
N LYS A 15 -15.43 -2.85 -15.10
CA LYS A 15 -14.41 -3.90 -14.99
C LYS A 15 -13.72 -3.89 -13.61
N GLY A 16 -14.21 -3.08 -12.67
CA GLY A 16 -13.66 -2.99 -11.32
C GLY A 16 -12.35 -2.20 -11.25
N ARG A 17 -11.99 -1.42 -12.28
CA ARG A 17 -10.77 -0.61 -12.28
C ARG A 17 -11.04 0.76 -11.68
N VAL A 18 -10.04 1.28 -10.97
CA VAL A 18 -10.01 2.63 -10.43
C VAL A 18 -8.83 3.38 -11.01
N LEU A 19 -9.07 4.62 -11.44
CA LEU A 19 -7.99 5.46 -11.91
C LEU A 19 -7.26 6.07 -10.71
N LEU A 20 -5.98 5.74 -10.55
CA LEU A 20 -5.15 6.33 -9.50
C LEU A 20 -4.98 7.85 -9.77
N PRO A 21 -5.35 8.73 -8.83
CA PRO A 21 -5.24 10.18 -9.00
C PRO A 21 -3.83 10.62 -9.42
N SER A 22 -3.75 11.53 -10.39
CA SER A 22 -2.48 12.01 -10.94
C SER A 22 -1.62 12.72 -9.89
N ALA A 23 -2.23 13.35 -8.89
CA ALA A 23 -1.53 13.98 -7.77
C ALA A 23 -0.71 12.96 -6.96
N PHE A 24 -1.28 11.79 -6.68
CA PHE A 24 -0.56 10.72 -6.00
C PHE A 24 0.58 10.16 -6.85
N LYS A 25 0.36 9.95 -8.15
CA LYS A 25 1.42 9.50 -9.07
C LYS A 25 2.63 10.43 -9.08
N LYS A 26 2.40 11.75 -9.00
CA LYS A 26 3.48 12.76 -8.96
C LYS A 26 4.26 12.75 -7.65
N GLN A 27 3.63 12.35 -6.55
CA GLN A 27 4.27 12.28 -5.23
C GLN A 27 5.04 10.97 -5.02
N MET A 28 4.80 9.96 -5.87
CA MET A 28 5.48 8.67 -5.82
C MET A 28 6.88 8.74 -6.50
N PRO A 29 7.88 8.03 -5.94
CA PRO A 29 9.16 7.79 -6.61
C PRO A 29 8.94 7.18 -7.98
N GLU A 30 9.78 7.52 -8.97
CA GLU A 30 9.63 7.01 -10.35
C GLU A 30 9.68 5.49 -10.43
N ASP A 31 10.55 4.86 -9.66
CA ASP A 31 10.76 3.41 -9.66
C ASP A 31 9.57 2.63 -9.08
N SER A 32 8.69 3.28 -8.30
CA SER A 32 7.58 2.64 -7.59
C SER A 32 6.22 2.84 -8.27
N ARG A 33 6.15 3.35 -9.51
CA ARG A 33 4.89 3.80 -10.15
C ARG A 33 4.04 2.69 -10.79
N ASP A 34 4.63 1.54 -11.07
CA ASP A 34 4.01 0.57 -11.99
C ASP A 34 3.35 -0.62 -11.28
N THR A 35 3.75 -0.94 -10.06
CA THR A 35 3.27 -2.13 -9.34
C THR A 35 2.81 -1.79 -7.93
N PHE A 36 1.59 -2.22 -7.62
CA PHE A 36 0.98 -2.04 -6.31
C PHE A 36 0.45 -3.35 -5.77
N VAL A 37 0.42 -3.44 -4.43
CA VAL A 37 -0.20 -4.54 -3.70
C VAL A 37 -1.46 -4.00 -3.02
N ILE A 38 -2.57 -4.72 -3.19
CA ILE A 38 -3.83 -4.41 -2.52
C ILE A 38 -4.06 -5.43 -1.42
N LYS A 39 -4.39 -4.95 -0.23
CA LYS A 39 -4.77 -5.76 0.92
C LYS A 39 -6.09 -5.25 1.49
N LYS A 40 -6.91 -6.16 2.03
CA LYS A 40 -8.09 -5.79 2.82
C LYS A 40 -7.64 -5.33 4.21
N ASP A 41 -8.16 -4.20 4.68
CA ASP A 41 -7.93 -3.77 6.05
C ASP A 41 -8.57 -4.75 7.04
N ILE A 42 -7.94 -4.94 8.19
CA ILE A 42 -8.37 -5.90 9.22
C ILE A 42 -9.30 -5.29 10.27
N TYR A 43 -9.32 -3.96 10.36
CA TYR A 43 -10.11 -3.18 11.30
C TYR A 43 -11.26 -2.47 10.59
N GLU A 44 -10.99 -1.92 9.41
CA GLU A 44 -11.93 -1.10 8.64
C GLU A 44 -12.45 -1.81 7.40
N LYS A 45 -13.64 -1.41 6.91
CA LYS A 45 -14.21 -1.95 5.66
C LYS A 45 -13.62 -1.23 4.43
N CYS A 46 -12.30 -1.24 4.29
CA CYS A 46 -11.60 -0.60 3.19
C CYS A 46 -10.49 -1.49 2.59
N LEU A 47 -9.95 -1.03 1.46
CA LEU A 47 -8.78 -1.61 0.82
C LEU A 47 -7.59 -0.68 1.07
N ILE A 48 -6.46 -1.26 1.41
CA ILE A 48 -5.18 -0.57 1.57
C ILE A 48 -4.32 -0.87 0.34
N LEU A 49 -3.73 0.18 -0.21
CA LEU A 49 -2.83 0.10 -1.35
C LEU A 49 -1.40 0.38 -0.87
N TYR A 50 -0.47 -0.49 -1.24
CA TYR A 50 0.96 -0.33 -0.97
C TYR A 50 1.74 -0.28 -2.29
N THR A 51 2.82 0.49 -2.34
CA THR A 51 3.88 0.24 -3.33
C THR A 51 4.55 -1.09 -3.02
N ILE A 52 5.15 -1.72 -4.02
CA ILE A 52 5.84 -3.00 -3.81
C ILE A 52 6.97 -2.88 -2.78
N ASP A 53 7.73 -1.78 -2.81
CA ASP A 53 8.85 -1.55 -1.89
C ASP A 53 8.39 -1.46 -0.43
N GLU A 54 7.30 -0.73 -0.18
CA GLU A 54 6.74 -0.60 1.16
C GLU A 54 6.14 -1.93 1.62
N TRP A 55 5.49 -2.67 0.72
CA TRP A 55 4.97 -4.00 1.02
C TRP A 55 6.07 -4.96 1.48
N GLU A 56 7.18 -5.04 0.74
CA GLU A 56 8.32 -5.91 1.09
C GLU A 56 8.93 -5.49 2.43
N LYS A 57 9.09 -4.18 2.66
CA LYS A 57 9.57 -3.65 3.96
C LYS A 57 8.67 -4.05 5.12
N GLN A 58 7.35 -3.94 4.98
CA GLN A 58 6.40 -4.35 6.03
C GLN A 58 6.48 -5.86 6.28
N ASN A 59 6.61 -6.68 5.23
CA ASN A 59 6.78 -8.13 5.37
C ASN A 59 8.07 -8.50 6.08
N ALA A 60 9.18 -7.83 5.78
CA ALA A 60 10.46 -8.06 6.45
C ALA A 60 10.34 -7.80 7.96
N LEU A 61 9.74 -6.66 8.35
CA LEU A 61 9.51 -6.31 9.76
C LEU A 61 8.60 -7.31 10.48
N LEU A 62 7.57 -7.82 9.79
CA LEU A 62 6.68 -8.83 10.35
C LEU A 62 7.40 -10.17 10.56
N ARG A 63 8.25 -10.58 9.62
CA ARG A 63 9.05 -11.82 9.73
C ARG A 63 10.01 -11.75 10.90
N GLU A 64 10.77 -10.65 11.01
CA GLU A 64 11.71 -10.43 12.12
C GLU A 64 11.00 -10.49 13.48
N LYS A 65 9.84 -9.81 13.59
CA LYS A 65 9.05 -9.84 14.82
C LYS A 65 8.53 -11.24 15.13
N ALA A 66 8.02 -11.97 14.13
CA ALA A 66 7.52 -13.33 14.32
C ALA A 66 8.62 -14.27 14.82
N GLU A 67 9.83 -14.18 14.26
CA GLU A 67 10.99 -14.97 14.68
C GLU A 67 11.41 -14.64 16.13
N SER A 68 11.43 -13.35 16.49
CA SER A 68 11.78 -12.93 17.86
C SER A 68 10.79 -13.41 18.92
N LEU A 69 9.51 -13.61 18.55
CA LEU A 69 8.49 -14.13 19.45
C LEU A 69 8.61 -15.65 19.63
N GLN A 70 9.02 -16.37 18.58
CA GLN A 70 9.26 -17.82 18.64
C GLN A 70 10.48 -18.17 19.51
N GLN A 71 11.50 -17.31 19.55
CA GLN A 71 12.69 -17.53 20.41
C GLN A 71 12.46 -17.24 21.90
N ARG A 72 11.33 -16.60 22.24
CA ARG A 72 10.95 -16.24 23.62
C ARG A 72 9.95 -17.21 24.25
N ALA A 73 9.46 -18.19 23.48
CA ALA A 73 8.55 -19.24 23.90
C ALA A 73 9.35 -20.53 24.18
#